data_AF-A0A355GP04-F1
#
_entry.id   AF-A0A355GP04-F1
#
_cell.length_a   1.000
_cell.length_b   1.000
_cell.length_c   1.000
_cell.angle_alpha   90.00
_cell.angle_beta   90.00
_cell.angle_gamma   90.00
#
_symmetry.space_group_name_H-M   'P 1'
#
loop_
_entity.id
_entity.type
_entity.pdbx_description
1 polymer ?
#
loop_
_entity_poly.entity_id
_entity_poly.type
_entity_poly.pdbx_seq_one_letter_code
_entity_poly.pdbx_strand_id
1 'polypeptide(L)'
;LLNNWVLTGFGEELLFAGVIYKLLEKKLPAQKTWLVVLIVALLFALWHLPGYISTGRAAGSTLGRMGLNFISWIILGTIYAFSGNLWLVAAAHGSMDYPLLPRI
;
A
#
# COMPACT_ATOMS: atom_id res chain seq x y z
N LEU A 1 -3.10 19.14 -8.89
CA LEU A 1 -3.83 18.14 -8.07
C LEU A 1 -3.62 16.73 -8.61
N LEU A 2 -3.93 16.42 -9.88
CA LEU A 2 -3.69 15.08 -10.48
C LEU A 2 -2.23 14.56 -10.34
N ASN A 3 -1.25 15.46 -10.45
CA ASN A 3 0.17 15.09 -10.51
C ASN A 3 0.74 14.52 -9.19
N ASN A 4 0.23 14.92 -8.02
CA ASN A 4 0.79 14.43 -6.75
C ASN A 4 0.28 13.03 -6.40
N TRP A 5 -0.99 12.72 -6.62
CA TRP A 5 -1.58 11.44 -6.19
C TRP A 5 -1.16 10.26 -7.07
N VAL A 6 -1.13 10.46 -8.38
CA VAL A 6 -0.67 9.42 -9.31
C VAL A 6 0.82 9.15 -9.11
N LEU A 7 1.64 10.17 -8.87
CA LEU A 7 3.06 10.00 -8.63
C LEU A 7 3.37 9.42 -7.24
N THR A 8 2.60 9.79 -6.21
CA THR A 8 2.72 9.18 -4.87
C THR A 8 2.28 7.72 -4.89
N GLY A 9 1.08 7.42 -5.39
CA GLY A 9 0.60 6.04 -5.50
C GLY A 9 1.50 5.18 -6.41
N PHE A 10 1.98 5.71 -7.53
CA PHE A 10 2.96 5.01 -8.36
C PHE A 10 4.29 4.77 -7.64
N GLY A 11 4.83 5.79 -6.97
CA GLY A 11 6.09 5.69 -6.24
C GLY A 11 6.01 4.68 -5.09
N GLU A 12 4.90 4.67 -4.37
CA GLU A 12 4.63 3.69 -3.33
C GLU A 12 4.53 2.28 -3.91
N GLU A 13 3.73 2.06 -4.96
CA GLU A 13 3.61 0.72 -5.54
C GLU A 13 4.90 0.23 -6.20
N LEU A 14 5.69 1.11 -6.79
CA LEU A 14 7.01 0.76 -7.30
C LEU A 14 7.91 0.20 -6.20
N LEU A 15 7.91 0.82 -5.01
CA LEU A 15 8.68 0.34 -3.87
C LEU A 15 8.09 -0.95 -3.29
N PHE A 16 6.80 -0.95 -2.95
CA PHE A 16 6.20 -2.07 -2.21
C PHE A 16 5.92 -3.29 -3.09
N ALA A 17 5.26 -3.13 -4.24
CA ALA A 17 4.99 -4.22 -5.16
C ALA A 17 6.18 -4.52 -6.09
N GLY A 18 6.81 -3.48 -6.65
CA GLY A 18 7.90 -3.63 -7.62
C GLY A 18 9.21 -4.13 -7.03
N VAL A 19 9.55 -3.72 -5.80
CA VAL A 19 10.82 -4.05 -5.15
C VAL A 19 10.63 -5.01 -3.98
N ILE A 20 9.96 -4.59 -2.91
CA ILE A 20 9.92 -5.34 -1.64
C ILE A 20 9.21 -6.68 -1.83
N TYR A 21 8.02 -6.69 -2.42
CA TYR A 21 7.26 -7.91 -2.71
C TYR A 21 8.08 -8.88 -3.56
N LYS A 22 8.67 -8.40 -4.66
CA LYS A 22 9.47 -9.24 -5.56
C LYS A 22 10.72 -9.81 -4.87
N LEU A 23 11.35 -9.06 -3.98
CA LEU A 23 12.47 -9.56 -3.19
C LEU A 23 12.04 -10.67 -2.21
N LEU A 24 10.89 -10.50 -1.55
CA LEU A 24 10.35 -11.50 -0.64
C LEU A 24 9.85 -12.74 -1.38
N GLU A 25 9.16 -12.57 -2.51
CA GLU A 25 8.70 -13.65 -3.39
C GLU A 25 9.87 -14.51 -3.89
N LYS A 26 11.02 -13.90 -4.21
CA LYS A 26 12.23 -14.63 -4.60
C LYS A 26 12.89 -15.41 -3.45
N LYS A 27 12.72 -14.94 -2.21
CA LYS A 27 13.35 -15.54 -1.01
C LYS A 27 12.48 -16.59 -0.34
N LEU A 28 11.17 -16.52 -0.52
CA LEU A 28 10.21 -17.41 0.13
C LEU A 28 9.66 -18.45 -0.86
N PRO A 29 9.28 -19.64 -0.40
CA PRO A 29 8.62 -20.63 -1.26
C PRO A 29 7.31 -20.10 -1.85
N ALA A 30 6.96 -20.50 -3.08
CA ALA A 30 5.76 -20.04 -3.78
C ALA A 30 4.45 -20.23 -2.96
N GLN A 31 4.35 -21.30 -2.16
CA GLN A 31 3.20 -21.53 -1.26
C GLN A 31 3.05 -20.48 -0.14
N LYS A 32 3.99 -19.54 0.00
CA LYS A 32 3.98 -18.47 1.01
C LYS A 32 3.62 -17.10 0.43
N THR A 33 3.01 -17.06 -0.76
CA THR A 33 2.54 -15.81 -1.39
C THR A 33 1.72 -14.92 -0.43
N TRP A 34 0.79 -15.50 0.34
CA TRP A 34 -0.01 -14.74 1.30
C TRP A 34 0.80 -14.20 2.49
N LEU A 35 1.86 -14.90 2.88
CA LEU A 35 2.79 -14.38 3.89
C LEU A 35 3.57 -13.18 3.35
N VAL A 36 3.99 -13.21 2.08
CA VAL A 36 4.58 -12.05 1.40
C VAL A 36 3.60 -10.88 1.45
N VAL A 37 2.33 -11.11 1.09
CA VAL A 37 1.29 -10.07 1.13
C VAL A 37 1.17 -9.44 2.53
N LEU A 38 1.09 -10.26 3.57
CA LEU A 38 0.96 -9.79 4.95
C LEU A 38 2.18 -9.00 5.43
N ILE A 39 3.39 -9.44 5.09
CA ILE A 39 4.63 -8.74 5.46
C ILE A 39 4.67 -7.37 4.80
N VAL A 40 4.41 -7.30 3.50
CA VAL A 40 4.48 -6.02 2.79
C VAL A 40 3.35 -5.09 3.22
N ALA A 41 2.15 -5.61 3.53
CA ALA A 41 1.06 -4.83 4.10
C ALA A 41 1.45 -4.19 5.45
N LEU A 42 2.14 -4.95 6.30
CA LEU A 42 2.64 -4.44 7.58
C LEU A 42 3.68 -3.34 7.37
N LEU A 43 4.62 -3.55 6.45
CA LEU A 43 5.64 -2.55 6.11
C LEU A 43 5.01 -1.27 5.54
N PHE A 44 4.00 -1.40 4.69
CA PHE A 44 3.24 -0.28 4.13
C PHE A 44 2.53 0.52 5.22
N ALA A 45 1.88 -0.15 6.17
CA ALA A 45 1.25 0.52 7.31
C ALA A 45 2.28 1.27 8.18
N LEU A 46 3.45 0.66 8.42
CA LEU A 46 4.54 1.25 9.21
C LEU A 46 5.21 2.42 8.49
N TRP A 47 5.29 2.41 7.16
CA TRP A 47 5.85 3.49 6.35
C TRP A 47 5.18 4.85 6.63
N HIS A 48 3.90 4.83 6.97
CA HIS A 48 3.12 6.03 7.26
C HIS A 48 3.27 6.56 8.68
N LEU A 49 3.79 5.75 9.60
CA LEU A 49 3.87 6.07 11.03
C LEU A 49 4.71 7.34 11.32
N PRO A 50 5.89 7.57 10.70
CA PRO A 50 6.65 8.81 10.93
C PRO A 50 5.85 10.07 10.59
N GLY A 51 5.08 10.03 9.49
CA GLY A 51 4.18 11.12 9.11
C GLY A 51 3.12 11.38 10.18
N TYR A 52 2.48 10.33 10.71
CA TYR A 52 1.47 10.49 11.76
C TYR A 52 2.05 11.06 13.06
N ILE A 53 3.24 10.61 13.46
CA ILE A 53 3.96 11.15 14.62
C ILE A 53 4.30 12.64 14.39
N SER A 54 4.84 13.00 13.23
CA SER A 54 5.23 14.38 12.92
C SER A 54 4.06 15.37 12.94
N THR A 55 2.86 14.89 12.61
CA THR A 55 1.62 15.70 12.63
C THR A 55 0.95 15.77 14.01
N GLY A 56 1.53 15.13 15.04
CA GLY A 56 0.96 15.13 16.40
C GLY A 56 -0.39 14.40 16.50
N ARG A 57 -0.67 13.44 15.61
CA ARG A 57 -1.96 12.73 15.57
C ARG A 57 -2.16 11.91 16.85
N ALA A 58 -3.37 11.99 17.42
CA ALA A 58 -3.75 11.21 18.60
C ALA A 58 -3.59 9.69 18.36
N ALA A 59 -3.11 8.96 19.37
CA ALA A 59 -2.74 7.54 19.25
C ALA A 59 -3.87 6.64 18.68
N GLY A 60 -5.10 6.81 19.16
CA GLY A 60 -6.25 6.04 18.64
C GLY A 60 -6.53 6.31 17.15
N SER A 61 -6.41 7.57 16.71
CA SER A 61 -6.57 7.94 15.29
C SER A 61 -5.42 7.39 14.43
N THR A 62 -4.19 7.38 14.97
CA THR A 62 -3.02 6.77 14.34
C THR A 62 -3.21 5.27 14.12
N LEU A 63 -3.65 4.54 15.15
CA LEU A 63 -3.93 3.10 15.04
C LEU A 63 -5.01 2.80 14.00
N GLY A 64 -6.11 3.56 14.01
CA GLY A 64 -7.17 3.42 13.00
C GLY A 64 -6.64 3.61 11.57
N ARG A 65 -5.82 4.65 11.34
CA ARG A 65 -5.21 4.89 10.02
C ARG A 65 -4.21 3.81 9.61
N MET A 66 -3.37 3.36 10.53
CA MET A 66 -2.45 2.24 10.25
C MET A 66 -3.20 0.97 9.87
N GLY A 67 -4.34 0.69 10.54
CA GLY A 67 -5.21 -0.42 10.18
C GLY A 67 -5.79 -0.29 8.77
N LEU A 68 -6.22 0.91 8.38
CA LEU A 68 -6.69 1.17 7.01
C LEU A 68 -5.56 0.97 5.98
N ASN A 69 -4.37 1.48 6.24
CA ASN A 69 -3.22 1.27 5.34
C ASN A 69 -2.88 -0.22 5.21
N PHE A 70 -2.89 -0.96 6.31
CA PHE A 70 -2.66 -2.42 6.29
C PHE A 70 -3.70 -3.15 5.43
N ILE A 71 -5.00 -2.86 5.63
CA ILE A 71 -6.08 -3.48 4.85
C ILE A 71 -6.00 -3.07 3.38
N SER A 72 -5.74 -1.80 3.09
CA SER A 72 -5.59 -1.30 1.71
C SER A 72 -4.50 -2.06 0.98
N TRP A 73 -3.35 -2.29 1.62
CA TRP A 73 -2.27 -2.99 0.99
C TRP A 73 -2.52 -4.51 0.90
N ILE A 74 -3.29 -5.12 1.80
CA ILE A 74 -3.77 -6.50 1.58
C ILE A 74 -4.55 -6.60 0.26
N ILE A 75 -5.42 -5.64 -0.04
CA ILE A 75 -6.19 -5.60 -1.29
C ILE A 75 -5.25 -5.40 -2.49
N LEU A 76 -4.36 -4.42 -2.43
CA LEU A 76 -3.40 -4.12 -3.50
C LEU A 76 -2.42 -5.28 -3.74
N GLY A 77 -1.88 -5.86 -2.68
CA GLY A 77 -1.01 -7.04 -2.73
C GLY A 77 -1.73 -8.28 -3.25
N THR A 78 -3.03 -8.42 -2.98
CA THR A 78 -3.87 -9.48 -3.58
C THR A 78 -4.03 -9.27 -5.09
N ILE A 79 -4.33 -8.04 -5.52
CA ILE A 79 -4.38 -7.68 -6.95
C ILE A 79 -3.03 -8.00 -7.61
N TYR A 80 -1.92 -7.64 -6.96
CA TYR A 80 -0.58 -7.94 -7.50
C TYR A 80 -0.29 -9.44 -7.57
N ALA A 81 -0.63 -10.20 -6.52
CA ALA A 81 -0.41 -11.64 -6.48
C ALA A 81 -1.14 -12.38 -7.61
N PHE A 82 -2.36 -11.95 -7.95
CA PHE A 82 -3.12 -12.55 -9.05
C PHE A 82 -2.71 -12.07 -10.44
N SER A 83 -2.33 -10.79 -10.57
CA SER A 83 -2.12 -10.18 -11.88
C SER A 83 -0.65 -10.12 -12.32
N GLY A 84 0.29 -10.08 -11.37
CA GLY A 84 1.69 -9.72 -11.61
C GLY A 84 1.89 -8.34 -12.23
N ASN A 85 0.85 -7.49 -12.28
CA ASN A 85 0.83 -6.26 -13.07
C ASN A 85 0.96 -5.03 -12.17
N LEU A 86 2.13 -4.40 -12.19
CA LEU A 86 2.42 -3.20 -11.39
C LEU A 86 1.51 -2.02 -11.76
N TRP A 87 1.20 -1.85 -13.06
CA TRP A 87 0.37 -0.75 -13.52
C TRP A 87 -1.08 -0.88 -13.04
N LEU A 88 -1.59 -2.11 -12.97
CA LEU A 88 -2.93 -2.36 -12.42
C LEU A 88 -2.99 -1.99 -10.94
N VAL A 89 -1.97 -2.34 -10.16
CA VAL A 89 -1.91 -2.02 -8.73
C VAL A 89 -1.75 -0.52 -8.51
N ALA A 90 -0.87 0.14 -9.27
CA ALA A 90 -0.69 1.58 -9.19
C ALA A 90 -1.97 2.35 -9.56
N ALA A 91 -2.70 1.89 -10.58
CA ALA A 91 -3.99 2.46 -10.95
C ALA A 91 -5.06 2.22 -9.85
N ALA A 92 -5.10 1.01 -9.28
CA ALA A 92 -6.01 0.67 -8.18
C ALA A 92 -5.73 1.54 -6.94
N HIS A 93 -4.47 1.68 -6.54
CA HIS A 93 -4.05 2.55 -5.45
C HIS A 93 -4.46 4.00 -5.72
N GLY A 94 -4.06 4.56 -6.87
CA GLY A 94 -4.42 5.92 -7.25
C GLY A 94 -5.93 6.18 -7.25
N SER A 95 -6.76 5.16 -7.54
CA SER A 95 -8.22 5.26 -7.47
C SER A 95 -8.78 5.28 -6.05
N MET A 96 -8.12 4.63 -5.08
CA MET A 96 -8.50 4.66 -3.66
C MET A 96 -8.16 6.00 -3.02
N ASP A 97 -7.09 6.61 -3.50
CA ASP A 97 -6.61 7.92 -3.10
C ASP A 97 -7.43 9.08 -3.69
N TYR A 98 -8.05 8.84 -4.85
CA TYR A 98 -8.92 9.80 -5.47
C TYR A 98 -10.24 9.91 -4.68
N PRO A 99 -10.72 11.12 -4.37
CA PRO A 99 -12.07 11.28 -3.85
C PRO A 99 -13.06 10.89 -4.95
N LEU A 100 -13.58 9.66 -4.90
CA LEU A 100 -14.57 9.14 -5.85
C LEU A 100 -15.91 9.90 -5.80
N LEU A 101 -16.10 10.78 -4.81
CA LEU A 101 -17.25 11.67 -4.68
C LEU A 101 -16.78 13.13 -4.64
N PRO A 102 -17.55 14.07 -5.24
CA PRO A 102 -17.36 15.49 -4.96
C PRO A 102 -17.37 15.69 -3.44
N ARG A 103 -16.46 16.51 -2.92
CA ARG A 103 -16.56 16.99 -1.55
C ARG A 103 -17.84 17.84 -1.47
N ILE A 104 -18.95 17.21 -1.11
CA ILE A 104 -20.19 17.87 -0.67
C ILE A 104 -19.99 18.38 0.76
#